data_AF-A0A923GLW2-F1
#
_entry.id   AF-A0A923GLW2-F1
#
_cell.length_a   1.000
_cell.length_b   1.000
_cell.length_c   1.000
_cell.angle_alpha   90.00
_cell.angle_beta   90.00
_cell.angle_gamma   90.00
#
_symmetry.space_group_name_H-M   'P 1'
#
loop_
_entity.id
_entity.type
_entity.pdbx_description
1 polymer ?
#
loop_
_entity_poly.entity_id
_entity_poly.type
_entity_poly.pdbx_seq_one_letter_code
_entity_poly.pdbx_strand_id
1 'polypeptide(L)'
;MEKTGVDEIDRGEAFSGAPRHDLPLCPNRMIIAAETVRGPGFALELLREHLRLRASAKLVFSEYADCYFLQLDDIDRYQNPRVGMLDAMSTMPFRSSEIFRQEISTWTPADIARVVDTDGLKALGELGLASPAA
;
A
#
# COMPACT_ATOMS: atom_id res chain seq x y z
N MET A 1 -2.12 -12.63 53.87
CA MET A 1 -3.16 -13.20 53.00
C MET A 1 -3.71 -12.03 52.18
N GLU A 2 -3.18 -11.78 50.97
CA GLU A 2 -3.69 -12.32 49.67
C GLU A 2 -5.16 -11.89 49.46
N LYS A 3 -5.61 -11.15 48.43
CA LYS A 3 -5.25 -10.98 46.99
C LYS A 3 -5.85 -9.64 46.48
N THR A 4 -5.14 -8.85 45.67
CA THR A 4 -5.23 -8.70 44.18
C THR A 4 -6.48 -7.99 43.64
N GLY A 5 -6.28 -6.99 42.76
CA GLY A 5 -7.29 -6.33 41.94
C GLY A 5 -6.70 -5.12 41.21
N VAL A 6 -5.71 -5.32 40.33
CA VAL A 6 -5.84 -5.31 38.85
C VAL A 6 -6.06 -3.90 38.30
N ASP A 7 -4.96 -3.35 37.75
CA ASP A 7 -4.90 -2.26 36.78
C ASP A 7 -6.06 -2.30 35.78
N GLU A 8 -6.87 -1.25 35.79
CA GLU A 8 -7.83 -0.95 34.74
C GLU A 8 -7.04 -0.40 33.53
N ILE A 9 -6.65 -1.31 32.64
CA ILE A 9 -6.03 -0.92 31.37
C ILE A 9 -7.13 -0.38 30.46
N ASP A 10 -6.99 0.92 30.18
CA ASP A 10 -7.61 1.71 29.13
C ASP A 10 -8.00 0.86 27.90
N ARG A 11 -9.30 0.54 27.80
CA ARG A 11 -9.88 -0.04 26.58
C ARG A 11 -10.05 1.08 25.56
N GLY A 12 -8.97 1.34 24.84
CA GLY A 12 -9.01 2.05 23.56
C GLY A 12 -10.07 1.42 22.64
N GLU A 13 -10.99 2.29 22.22
CA GLU A 13 -11.87 2.22 21.05
C GLU A 13 -12.48 0.86 20.66
N ALA A 14 -13.80 0.79 20.84
CA ALA A 14 -14.64 -0.22 20.21
C ALA A 14 -14.47 -0.18 18.68
N PHE A 15 -13.77 -1.17 18.13
CA PHE A 15 -13.73 -1.45 16.70
C PHE A 15 -15.11 -1.92 16.21
N SER A 16 -16.03 -0.98 15.98
CA SER A 16 -17.25 -1.25 15.22
C SER A 16 -16.92 -1.20 13.72
N GLY A 17 -16.41 -2.31 13.20
CA GLY A 17 -16.18 -2.51 11.77
C GLY A 17 -15.87 -3.97 11.50
N ALA A 18 -16.36 -4.50 10.38
CA ALA A 18 -15.99 -5.84 9.90
C ALA A 18 -14.47 -6.05 9.96
N PRO A 19 -13.98 -7.28 10.19
CA PRO A 19 -12.55 -7.54 10.25
C PRO A 19 -11.88 -7.02 8.98
N ARG A 20 -10.86 -6.18 9.17
CA ARG A 20 -10.06 -5.60 8.09
C ARG A 20 -8.68 -6.23 8.14
N HIS A 21 -8.21 -6.66 6.98
CA HIS A 21 -6.96 -7.40 6.85
C HIS A 21 -5.95 -6.55 6.12
N ASP A 22 -4.87 -6.21 6.80
CA ASP A 22 -3.79 -5.39 6.24
C ASP A 22 -2.73 -6.30 5.63
N LEU A 23 -2.52 -6.17 4.33
CA LEU A 23 -1.48 -6.89 3.59
C LEU A 23 -0.32 -5.95 3.25
N PRO A 24 0.93 -6.33 3.54
CA PRO A 24 2.07 -5.49 3.20
C PRO A 24 2.23 -5.37 1.69
N LEU A 25 2.59 -4.17 1.24
CA LEU A 25 2.83 -3.89 -0.18
C LEU A 25 4.33 -3.76 -0.50
N CYS A 26 4.60 -3.45 -1.75
CA CYS A 26 5.91 -3.09 -2.25
C CYS A 26 6.49 -1.86 -1.54
N PRO A 27 7.81 -1.59 -1.69
CA PRO A 27 8.43 -0.42 -1.08
C PRO A 27 7.72 0.89 -1.45
N ASN A 28 7.59 1.81 -0.47
CA ASN A 28 6.80 3.05 -0.59
C ASN A 28 7.13 3.86 -1.85
N ARG A 29 8.40 3.94 -2.23
CA ARG A 29 8.84 4.68 -3.44
C ARG A 29 8.09 4.28 -4.71
N MET A 30 7.66 3.02 -4.85
CA MET A 30 6.89 2.58 -6.02
C MET A 30 5.48 3.16 -6.02
N ILE A 31 4.85 3.21 -4.84
CA ILE A 31 3.51 3.77 -4.65
C ILE A 31 3.57 5.30 -4.79
N ILE A 32 4.50 5.95 -4.09
CA ILE A 32 4.70 7.41 -4.14
C ILE A 32 4.97 7.87 -5.58
N ALA A 33 5.87 7.19 -6.30
CA ALA A 33 6.14 7.53 -7.69
C ALA A 33 4.89 7.40 -8.58
N ALA A 34 4.10 6.34 -8.40
CA ALA A 34 2.88 6.13 -9.20
C ALA A 34 1.81 7.19 -8.91
N GLU A 35 1.55 7.47 -7.64
CA GLU A 35 0.64 8.54 -7.18
C GLU A 35 1.08 9.90 -7.74
N THR A 36 2.38 10.15 -7.80
CA THR A 36 2.89 11.44 -8.26
C THR A 36 2.83 11.59 -9.79
N VAL A 37 3.18 10.55 -10.53
CA VAL A 37 3.21 10.59 -12.01
C VAL A 37 1.80 10.54 -12.60
N ARG A 38 0.89 9.78 -11.99
CA ARG A 38 -0.47 9.54 -12.52
C ARG A 38 -1.55 10.32 -11.79
N GLY A 39 -1.27 10.82 -10.60
CA GLY A 39 -2.19 11.59 -9.78
C GLY A 39 -2.74 10.80 -8.58
N PRO A 40 -3.36 11.53 -7.65
CA PRO A 40 -3.80 10.98 -6.36
C PRO A 40 -4.89 9.91 -6.54
N GLY A 41 -4.74 8.81 -5.80
CA GLY A 41 -5.63 7.65 -5.81
C GLY A 41 -5.28 6.58 -6.83
N PHE A 42 -4.37 6.88 -7.77
CA PHE A 42 -4.04 5.97 -8.87
C PHE A 42 -3.48 4.63 -8.39
N ALA A 43 -2.65 4.61 -7.34
CA ALA A 43 -2.03 3.36 -6.87
C ALA A 43 -3.08 2.36 -6.37
N LEU A 44 -4.12 2.85 -5.68
CA LEU A 44 -5.23 2.00 -5.23
C LEU A 44 -6.07 1.53 -6.42
N GLU A 45 -6.33 2.39 -7.41
CA GLU A 45 -7.09 2.01 -8.60
C GLU A 45 -6.37 0.93 -9.42
N LEU A 46 -5.06 1.07 -9.61
CA LEU A 46 -4.23 0.08 -10.28
C LEU A 46 -4.27 -1.27 -9.56
N LEU A 47 -4.12 -1.27 -8.23
CA LEU A 47 -4.22 -2.49 -7.42
C LEU A 47 -5.62 -3.11 -7.52
N ARG A 48 -6.69 -2.30 -7.47
CA ARG A 48 -8.07 -2.78 -7.62
C ARG A 48 -8.29 -3.44 -8.96
N GLU A 49 -7.80 -2.85 -10.05
CA GLU A 49 -7.94 -3.41 -11.39
C GLU A 49 -7.21 -4.76 -11.52
N HIS A 50 -5.93 -4.79 -11.17
CA HIS A 50 -5.08 -5.98 -11.34
C HIS A 50 -5.50 -7.13 -10.42
N LEU A 51 -5.81 -6.82 -9.16
CA LEU A 51 -6.21 -7.82 -8.16
C LEU A 51 -7.73 -8.09 -8.15
N ARG A 52 -8.51 -7.37 -8.97
CA ARG A 52 -9.99 -7.46 -9.03
C ARG A 52 -10.64 -7.26 -7.66
N LEU A 53 -10.16 -6.27 -6.93
CA LEU A 53 -10.63 -5.97 -5.58
C LEU A 53 -11.98 -5.25 -5.62
N ARG A 54 -12.72 -5.40 -4.53
CA ARG A 54 -13.97 -4.69 -4.29
C ARG A 54 -13.70 -3.22 -3.93
N ALA A 55 -14.76 -2.40 -4.03
CA ALA A 55 -14.71 -0.99 -3.67
C ALA A 55 -14.37 -0.73 -2.19
N SER A 56 -14.51 -1.74 -1.33
CA SER A 56 -14.15 -1.71 0.09
C SER A 56 -12.64 -1.66 0.34
N ALA A 57 -11.80 -2.06 -0.63
CA ALA A 57 -10.35 -2.07 -0.47
C ALA A 57 -9.79 -0.66 -0.27
N LYS A 58 -8.78 -0.52 0.60
CA LYS A 58 -8.13 0.76 0.89
C LYS A 58 -6.61 0.64 0.85
N LEU A 59 -5.95 1.73 0.49
CA LEU A 59 -4.51 1.90 0.65
C LEU A 59 -4.29 2.73 1.92
N VAL A 60 -3.54 2.19 2.89
CA VAL A 60 -3.33 2.81 4.20
C VAL A 60 -1.82 2.90 4.46
N PHE A 61 -1.35 4.07 4.85
CA PHE A 61 0.02 4.24 5.32
C PHE A 61 0.10 4.03 6.84
N SER A 62 1.07 3.25 7.30
CA SER A 62 1.38 3.09 8.72
C SER A 62 2.64 3.88 9.05
N GLU A 63 2.50 4.93 9.85
CA GLU A 63 3.65 5.71 10.33
C GLU A 63 4.58 4.88 11.24
N TYR A 64 4.01 3.94 12.00
CA TYR A 64 4.78 3.07 12.88
C TYR A 64 5.69 2.11 12.10
N ALA A 65 5.19 1.54 11.01
CA ALA A 65 5.94 0.60 10.17
C ALA A 65 6.67 1.28 9.01
N ASP A 66 6.45 2.58 8.81
CA ASP A 66 6.90 3.37 7.67
C ASP A 66 6.60 2.66 6.33
N CYS A 67 5.39 2.12 6.18
CA CYS A 67 5.00 1.44 4.95
C CYS A 67 3.51 1.44 4.64
N TYR A 68 3.20 1.23 3.36
CA TYR A 68 1.83 1.09 2.89
C TYR A 68 1.31 -0.35 3.01
N PHE A 69 0.05 -0.46 3.42
CA PHE A 69 -0.72 -1.69 3.46
C PHE A 69 -1.94 -1.59 2.54
N LEU A 70 -2.28 -2.72 1.92
CA LEU A 70 -3.57 -2.92 1.28
C LEU A 70 -4.53 -3.53 2.30
N GLN A 71 -5.51 -2.73 2.72
CA GLN A 71 -6.54 -3.13 3.66
C GLN A 71 -7.73 -3.73 2.92
N LEU A 72 -8.09 -4.96 3.25
CA LEU A 72 -9.14 -5.74 2.57
C LEU A 72 -10.25 -6.19 3.53
N ASP A 73 -11.44 -6.46 2.97
CA ASP A 73 -12.49 -7.19 3.66
C ASP A 73 -12.28 -8.72 3.59
N ASP A 74 -13.10 -9.49 4.31
CA ASP A 74 -12.99 -10.96 4.35
C ASP A 74 -13.13 -11.61 2.98
N ILE A 75 -13.95 -11.04 2.08
CA ILE A 75 -14.20 -11.63 0.77
C ILE A 75 -12.93 -11.50 -0.08
N ASP A 76 -12.35 -10.31 -0.17
CA ASP A 76 -11.09 -10.14 -0.89
C ASP A 76 -9.92 -10.85 -0.20
N ARG A 77 -9.90 -10.92 1.13
CA ARG A 77 -8.81 -11.59 1.86
C ARG A 77 -8.79 -13.11 1.65
N TYR A 78 -9.96 -13.76 1.67
CA TYR A 78 -10.04 -15.22 1.75
C TYR A 78 -10.61 -15.88 0.50
N GLN A 79 -11.36 -15.16 -0.33
CA GLN A 79 -12.02 -15.72 -1.51
C GLN A 79 -11.41 -15.22 -2.83
N ASN A 80 -10.57 -14.18 -2.81
CA ASN A 80 -9.93 -13.68 -4.01
C ASN A 80 -8.57 -14.39 -4.26
N PRO A 81 -8.47 -15.25 -5.29
CA PRO A 81 -7.22 -15.97 -5.58
C PRO A 81 -6.08 -15.05 -6.05
N ARG A 82 -6.39 -13.83 -6.51
CA ARG A 82 -5.36 -12.88 -6.98
C ARG A 82 -4.57 -12.26 -5.83
N VAL A 83 -5.15 -12.24 -4.64
CA VAL A 83 -4.54 -11.73 -3.40
C VAL A 83 -3.58 -12.76 -2.76
N GLY A 84 -3.51 -13.98 -3.28
CA GLY A 84 -2.60 -15.03 -2.80
C GLY A 84 -3.18 -15.91 -1.69
N MET A 85 -4.46 -15.73 -1.33
CA MET A 85 -5.18 -16.54 -0.34
C MET A 85 -4.38 -16.72 0.96
N LEU A 86 -4.01 -17.94 1.35
CA LEU A 86 -3.30 -18.20 2.62
C LEU A 86 -1.92 -17.54 2.65
N ASP A 87 -1.23 -17.46 1.52
CA ASP A 87 0.13 -16.91 1.39
C ASP A 87 0.16 -15.40 1.12
N ALA A 88 -0.99 -14.72 1.25
CA ALA A 88 -1.13 -13.30 0.92
C ALA A 88 -0.07 -12.42 1.62
N MET A 89 0.20 -12.65 2.91
CA MET A 89 1.19 -11.87 3.68
C MET A 89 2.59 -11.94 3.08
N SER A 90 3.00 -13.11 2.60
CA SER A 90 4.34 -13.36 2.07
C SER A 90 4.45 -13.01 0.58
N THR A 91 3.34 -13.05 -0.16
CA THR A 91 3.34 -12.88 -1.62
C THR A 91 2.95 -11.48 -2.08
N MET A 92 2.17 -10.73 -1.29
CA MET A 92 1.65 -9.42 -1.70
C MET A 92 2.73 -8.37 -1.97
N PRO A 93 3.84 -8.28 -1.21
CA PRO A 93 4.91 -7.33 -1.53
C PRO A 93 5.50 -7.56 -2.92
N PHE A 94 5.64 -8.81 -3.34
CA PHE A 94 6.18 -9.17 -4.65
C PHE A 94 5.17 -8.90 -5.76
N ARG A 95 3.92 -9.34 -5.60
CA ARG A 95 2.86 -9.12 -6.60
C ARG A 95 2.60 -7.63 -6.83
N SER A 96 2.48 -6.84 -5.77
CA SER A 96 2.33 -5.39 -5.90
C SER A 96 3.55 -4.78 -6.59
N SER A 97 4.77 -5.22 -6.27
CA SER A 97 5.97 -4.77 -6.99
C SER A 97 5.89 -5.08 -8.48
N GLU A 98 5.42 -6.26 -8.89
CA GLU A 98 5.26 -6.60 -10.30
C GLU A 98 4.25 -5.70 -11.01
N ILE A 99 3.09 -5.44 -10.38
CA ILE A 99 2.06 -4.54 -10.91
C ILE A 99 2.63 -3.13 -11.13
N PHE A 100 3.28 -2.56 -10.11
CA PHE A 100 3.86 -1.22 -10.24
C PHE A 100 5.03 -1.17 -11.22
N ARG A 101 5.87 -2.22 -11.31
CA ARG A 101 6.93 -2.27 -12.33
C ARG A 101 6.37 -2.26 -13.75
N GLN A 102 5.29 -3.00 -13.98
CA GLN A 102 4.62 -3.00 -15.28
C GLN A 102 4.11 -1.61 -15.63
N GLU A 103 3.43 -0.93 -14.69
CA GLU A 103 2.97 0.44 -14.89
C GLU A 103 4.13 1.41 -15.16
N ILE A 104 5.17 1.38 -14.32
CA ILE A 104 6.35 2.24 -14.44
C ILE A 104 7.02 2.06 -15.81
N SER A 105 7.04 0.84 -16.35
CA SER A 105 7.64 0.56 -17.66
C SER A 105 6.93 1.24 -18.83
N THR A 106 5.71 1.74 -18.61
CA THR A 106 4.92 2.46 -19.62
C THR A 106 5.18 3.98 -19.62
N TRP A 107 5.89 4.50 -18.62
CA TRP A 107 6.07 5.93 -18.45
C TRP A 107 7.01 6.51 -19.50
N THR A 108 6.62 7.65 -20.04
CA THR A 108 7.45 8.44 -20.94
C THR A 108 8.28 9.46 -20.15
N PRO A 109 9.39 9.98 -20.71
CA PRO A 109 10.12 11.08 -20.08
C PRO A 109 9.25 12.31 -19.82
N ALA A 110 8.22 12.55 -20.64
CA ALA A 110 7.28 13.65 -20.45
C ALA A 110 6.35 13.42 -19.25
N ASP A 111 6.04 12.18 -18.89
CA ASP A 111 5.26 11.87 -17.69
C ASP A 111 6.09 12.12 -16.43
N ILE A 112 7.35 11.70 -16.43
CA ILE A 112 8.30 11.89 -15.32
C ILE A 112 8.60 13.38 -15.12
N ALA A 113 8.80 14.15 -16.21
CA ALA A 113 9.16 15.56 -16.13
C ALA A 113 8.06 16.48 -15.58
N ARG A 114 6.81 16.00 -15.45
CA ARG A 114 5.71 16.76 -14.82
C ARG A 114 5.77 16.71 -13.29
N VAL A 115 6.55 15.79 -12.72
CA VAL A 115 6.71 15.66 -11.28
C VAL A 115 7.57 16.79 -10.73
N VAL A 116 7.04 17.53 -9.77
CA VAL A 116 7.70 18.72 -9.18
C VAL A 116 7.74 18.72 -7.66
N ASP A 117 6.96 17.87 -7.00
CA ASP A 117 6.99 17.72 -5.55
C ASP A 117 8.21 16.92 -5.08
N THR A 118 8.67 17.24 -3.88
CA THR A 118 9.93 16.71 -3.35
C THR A 118 9.88 15.21 -3.09
N ASP A 119 8.75 14.70 -2.58
CA ASP A 119 8.61 13.27 -2.24
C ASP A 119 8.57 12.41 -3.51
N GLY A 120 7.86 12.86 -4.54
CA GLY A 120 7.84 12.25 -5.86
C GLY A 120 9.20 12.27 -6.54
N LEU A 121 9.89 13.41 -6.54
CA LEU A 121 11.25 13.49 -7.09
C LEU A 121 12.23 12.56 -6.36
N LYS A 122 12.14 12.49 -5.03
CA LYS A 122 12.93 11.54 -4.22
C LYS A 122 12.60 10.09 -4.60
N ALA A 123 11.32 9.74 -4.68
CA ALA A 123 10.89 8.39 -5.06
C ALA A 123 11.37 7.99 -6.46
N LEU A 124 11.28 8.90 -7.44
CA LEU A 124 11.80 8.69 -8.80
C LEU A 124 13.33 8.53 -8.80
N GLY A 125 14.04 9.30 -7.97
CA GLY A 125 15.48 9.17 -7.78
C GLY A 125 15.89 7.81 -7.21
N GLU A 126 15.20 7.35 -6.17
CA GLU A 126 15.42 6.02 -5.57
C GLU A 126 15.10 4.86 -6.52
N LEU A 127 14.24 5.09 -7.51
CA LEU A 127 13.92 4.14 -8.58
C LEU A 127 14.88 4.23 -9.78
N GLY A 128 15.80 5.20 -9.80
CA GLY A 128 16.71 5.45 -10.93
C GLY A 128 16.02 6.01 -12.18
N LEU A 129 14.83 6.60 -12.03
CA LEU A 129 14.01 7.15 -13.11
C LEU A 129 14.24 8.65 -13.32
N ALA A 130 14.74 9.34 -12.31
CA ALA A 130 15.17 10.73 -12.38
C ALA A 130 16.55 10.85 -11.71
N SER A 131 17.43 11.68 -12.27
CA SER A 131 18.64 12.05 -11.53
C SER A 131 18.25 12.96 -10.37
N PRO A 132 18.82 12.79 -9.16
CA PRO A 132 18.77 13.86 -8.18
C PRO A 132 19.38 15.10 -8.84
N ALA A 133 18.65 16.21 -8.85
CA ALA A 133 19.22 17.47 -9.31
C ALA A 133 20.49 17.73 -8.50
N ALA A 134 21.62 17.87 -9.20
CA ALA A 134 22.94 18.12 -8.63
C ALA A 134 22.99 19.45 -7.88
#